data_AF-A0A968MUI2-F1
#
_entry.id   AF-A0A968MUI2-F1
#
_cell.length_a   1.000
_cell.length_b   1.000
_cell.length_c   1.000
_cell.angle_alpha   90.00
_cell.angle_beta   90.00
_cell.angle_gamma   90.00
#
_symmetry.space_group_name_H-M   'P 1'
#
loop_
_entity.id
_entity.type
_entity.pdbx_description
1 polymer ?
#
loop_
_entity_poly.entity_id
_entity_poly.type
_entity_poly.pdbx_seq_one_letter_code
_entity_poly.pdbx_strand_id
1 'polypeptide(L)'
;MEIQEIKTRLSIEAVLNRYNLKPDKHQKICCPFHSEKTPSLVIYPKTNTWYCFGCGVTGDSIQFIEMYEKCTKHEALLKAQSFINMPPVPNPRPKPEKPELPQEPQMPEERTAILAKIFESFKNGLNHPVSVKPKEYLRGRNLNPELLELGYNSGQFHHRGGLSEADKQACINVGLLIPYTGSVPNGSGTTYTAFAKDCIIFPLKDKARNIVSLYGRSITNNDKSKHYYLKDRQGLYPSYPNPNTTKLILTEAIIDTATLLQIPEIAREYEILSCYGTNGLTEELKAAIKELQRLEEIIFFFDGDKAGKDAIKKYQDELLHQFPGVKLTAVETPEDEDVNSLLQGHNPEILLHLIENRTPLFLLTENLFEPLERESQSEPVSNKKESTPEPAKTTGKLNTRNPEYITYTTDELQIIILGGINLQQLDRLRITVKISRTSTGDPLHSIRHTLDLYHSDYLEKFIGKACEQLEISTSMLKRVIAELTEQIEAYRLSKIESLKEQKPQARQLSEQRYKRAINYLKAPKLMERTNSDIGRTGMIGEENNPPFNVPGILHQGSGEQPLHIISL
;
A
#
# COMPACT_ATOMS: atom_id res chain seq x y z
N MET A 1 -22.26 37.22 25.82
CA MET A 1 -21.69 36.09 25.07
C MET A 1 -22.68 34.95 25.10
N GLU A 2 -22.96 34.36 23.95
CA GLU A 2 -23.80 33.15 23.88
C GLU A 2 -23.04 31.91 24.37
N ILE A 3 -23.75 30.87 24.81
CA ILE A 3 -23.14 29.63 25.34
C ILE A 3 -22.18 28.99 24.33
N GLN A 4 -22.52 29.02 23.04
CA GLN A 4 -21.67 28.47 21.98
C GLN A 4 -20.35 29.25 21.83
N GLU A 5 -20.39 30.57 21.99
CA GLU A 5 -19.21 31.43 21.92
C GLU A 5 -18.24 31.20 23.09
N ILE A 6 -18.77 30.86 24.27
CA ILE A 6 -17.96 30.51 25.44
C ILE A 6 -17.27 29.16 25.21
N LYS A 7 -17.98 28.18 24.65
CA LYS A 7 -17.44 26.84 24.37
C LYS A 7 -16.34 26.84 23.31
N THR A 8 -16.37 27.77 22.35
CA THR A 8 -15.31 27.90 21.33
C THR A 8 -14.08 28.64 21.85
N ARG A 9 -14.24 29.52 22.84
CA ARG A 9 -13.15 30.35 23.39
C ARG A 9 -12.49 29.77 24.65
N LEU A 10 -13.20 28.93 25.41
CA LEU A 10 -12.67 28.32 26.63
C LEU A 10 -12.35 26.83 26.42
N SER A 11 -11.06 26.52 26.30
CA SER A 11 -10.59 25.13 26.24
C SER A 11 -10.64 24.46 27.61
N ILE A 12 -10.90 23.15 27.62
CA ILE A 12 -10.86 22.32 28.82
C ILE A 12 -9.48 22.36 29.47
N GLU A 13 -8.41 22.45 28.68
CA GLU A 13 -7.04 22.60 29.19
C GLU A 13 -6.83 23.93 29.94
N ALA A 14 -7.44 25.02 29.48
CA ALA A 14 -7.41 26.29 30.21
C ALA A 14 -8.15 26.20 31.55
N VAL A 15 -9.29 25.50 31.57
CA VAL A 15 -10.04 25.22 32.81
C VAL A 15 -9.21 24.39 33.79
N LEU A 16 -8.57 23.31 33.32
CA LEU A 16 -7.72 22.46 34.15
C LEU A 16 -6.52 23.22 34.73
N ASN A 17 -5.84 24.01 33.90
CA ASN A 17 -4.74 24.87 34.34
C ASN A 17 -5.20 25.85 35.42
N ARG A 18 -6.42 26.38 35.31
CA ARG A 18 -6.99 27.31 36.30
C ARG A 18 -7.22 26.64 37.65
N TYR A 19 -7.61 25.37 37.64
CA TYR A 19 -7.76 24.55 38.84
C TYR A 19 -6.47 23.84 39.27
N ASN A 20 -5.32 24.15 38.66
CA ASN A 20 -4.02 23.52 38.89
C ASN A 20 -4.02 21.99 38.71
N LEU A 21 -4.91 21.48 37.85
CA LEU A 21 -4.97 20.08 37.46
C LEU A 21 -4.10 19.87 36.23
N LYS A 22 -3.07 19.04 36.34
CA LYS A 22 -2.11 18.79 35.26
C LYS A 22 -2.30 17.38 34.70
N PRO A 23 -2.69 17.23 33.42
CA PRO A 23 -2.72 15.93 32.75
C PRO A 23 -1.33 15.30 32.67
N ASP A 24 -1.29 13.96 32.68
CA ASP A 24 -0.08 13.18 32.40
C ASP A 24 0.22 13.10 30.89
N LYS A 25 1.27 12.35 30.51
CA LYS A 25 1.68 12.14 29.10
C LYS A 25 0.62 11.49 28.20
N HIS A 26 -0.45 10.94 28.78
CA HIS A 26 -1.57 10.31 28.09
C HIS A 26 -2.87 11.12 28.23
N GLN A 27 -2.78 12.40 28.63
CA GLN A 27 -3.91 13.28 28.86
C GLN A 27 -4.86 12.79 29.96
N LYS A 28 -4.35 12.09 30.99
CA LYS A 28 -5.14 11.60 32.12
C LYS A 28 -4.90 12.41 33.40
N ILE A 29 -5.93 12.53 34.23
CA ILE A 29 -5.85 13.05 35.61
C ILE A 29 -6.58 12.09 36.57
N CYS A 30 -6.23 12.14 37.85
CA CYS A 30 -7.10 11.59 38.89
C CYS A 30 -8.41 12.37 38.86
N CYS A 31 -9.53 11.65 38.79
CA CYS A 31 -10.83 12.27 38.73
C CYS A 31 -11.09 13.10 40.01
N PRO A 32 -11.44 14.40 39.89
CA PRO A 32 -11.78 15.20 41.06
C PRO A 32 -13.20 14.92 41.58
N PHE A 33 -14.00 14.14 40.84
CA PHE A 33 -15.42 13.89 41.14
C PHE A 33 -15.66 12.61 41.93
N HIS A 34 -14.67 11.70 42.02
CA HIS A 34 -14.72 10.52 42.89
C HIS A 34 -13.33 10.21 43.45
N SER A 35 -13.29 9.55 44.61
CA SER A 35 -12.02 9.23 45.26
C SER A 35 -11.34 8.03 44.61
N GLU A 36 -10.21 8.29 43.93
CA GLU A 36 -9.34 7.26 43.37
C GLU A 36 -7.87 7.62 43.49
N LYS A 37 -6.98 6.61 43.43
CA LYS A 37 -5.52 6.82 43.48
C LYS A 37 -4.86 6.72 42.10
N THR A 38 -5.58 6.28 41.08
CA THR A 38 -5.09 6.07 39.71
C THR A 38 -5.78 7.03 38.74
N PRO A 39 -5.06 7.69 37.81
CA PRO A 39 -5.69 8.57 36.81
C PRO A 39 -6.69 7.84 35.91
N SER A 40 -7.98 8.16 36.02
CA SER A 40 -9.04 7.56 35.19
C SER A 40 -9.79 8.56 34.30
N LEU A 41 -9.64 9.87 34.54
CA LEU A 41 -10.29 10.92 33.77
C LEU A 41 -9.40 11.34 32.61
N VAL A 42 -9.85 11.06 31.38
CA VAL A 42 -9.16 11.35 30.13
C VAL A 42 -9.68 12.65 29.53
N ILE A 43 -8.76 13.51 29.12
CA ILE A 43 -9.04 14.79 28.46
C ILE A 43 -8.92 14.62 26.96
N TYR A 44 -9.89 15.12 26.21
CA TYR A 44 -9.91 15.14 24.75
C TYR A 44 -9.85 16.58 24.23
N PRO A 45 -8.65 17.16 24.05
CA PRO A 45 -8.49 18.56 23.65
C PRO A 45 -9.14 18.86 22.30
N LYS A 46 -9.08 17.91 21.35
CA LYS A 46 -9.64 18.05 20.00
C LYS A 46 -11.16 18.27 19.98
N THR A 47 -11.88 17.61 20.88
CA THR A 47 -13.34 17.73 21.00
C THR A 47 -13.76 18.68 22.12
N ASN A 48 -12.80 19.23 22.87
CA ASN A 48 -13.02 20.07 24.05
C ASN A 48 -13.88 19.40 25.14
N THR A 49 -13.73 18.08 25.29
CA THR A 49 -14.52 17.25 26.24
C THR A 49 -13.61 16.39 27.11
N TRP A 50 -14.20 15.74 28.11
CA TRP A 50 -13.52 14.83 29.01
C TRP A 50 -14.43 13.67 29.40
N TYR A 51 -13.85 12.51 29.71
CA TYR A 51 -14.56 11.32 30.17
C TYR A 51 -13.79 10.62 31.28
N CYS A 52 -14.48 10.25 32.36
CA CYS A 52 -13.91 9.46 33.43
C CYS A 52 -14.27 7.99 33.32
N PHE A 53 -13.27 7.14 33.11
CA PHE A 53 -13.45 5.69 33.03
C PHE A 53 -13.67 5.02 34.41
N GLY A 54 -13.43 5.73 35.51
CA GLY A 54 -13.69 5.24 36.86
C GLY A 54 -15.15 5.37 37.29
N CYS A 55 -15.76 6.55 37.11
CA CYS A 55 -17.14 6.82 37.53
C CYS A 55 -18.14 7.06 36.40
N GLY A 56 -17.71 7.03 35.14
CA GLY A 56 -18.56 7.13 33.95
C GLY A 56 -19.06 8.54 33.63
N VAL A 57 -18.66 9.56 34.39
CA VAL A 57 -19.07 10.95 34.14
C VAL A 57 -18.31 11.55 32.95
N THR A 58 -18.99 12.41 32.21
CA THR A 58 -18.50 13.03 30.98
C THR A 58 -19.01 14.45 30.86
N GLY A 59 -18.27 15.30 30.14
CA GLY A 59 -18.77 16.64 29.86
C GLY A 59 -17.82 17.52 29.06
N ASP A 60 -18.24 18.75 28.86
CA ASP A 60 -17.45 19.83 28.26
C ASP A 60 -16.77 20.73 29.31
N SER A 61 -16.10 21.80 28.85
CA SER A 61 -15.40 22.76 29.71
C SER A 61 -16.30 23.47 30.72
N ILE A 62 -17.58 23.67 30.42
CA ILE A 62 -18.55 24.31 31.35
C ILE A 62 -19.05 23.28 32.36
N GLN A 63 -19.37 22.07 31.92
CA GLN A 63 -19.78 20.98 32.79
C GLN A 63 -18.66 20.58 33.77
N PHE A 64 -17.40 20.71 33.36
CA PHE A 64 -16.27 20.55 34.28
C PHE A 64 -16.33 21.55 35.44
N ILE A 65 -16.55 22.84 35.15
CA ILE A 65 -16.65 23.91 36.17
C ILE A 65 -17.86 23.67 37.08
N GLU A 66 -19.01 23.33 36.49
CA GLU A 66 -20.26 23.02 37.20
C GLU A 66 -20.05 21.90 38.23
N MET A 67 -19.42 20.80 37.81
CA MET A 67 -19.18 19.64 38.68
C MET A 67 -18.04 19.89 39.68
N TYR A 68 -16.99 20.60 39.28
CA TYR A 68 -15.82 20.83 40.13
C TYR A 68 -16.13 21.77 41.29
N GLU A 69 -16.93 22.81 41.02
CA GLU A 69 -17.28 23.82 42.03
C GLU A 69 -18.66 23.61 42.66
N LYS A 70 -19.41 22.60 42.20
CA LYS A 70 -20.76 22.27 42.69
C LYS A 70 -21.70 23.48 42.61
N CYS A 71 -21.64 24.21 41.51
CA CYS A 71 -22.44 25.39 41.25
C CYS A 71 -23.51 25.09 40.19
N THR A 72 -24.46 26.00 40.03
CA THR A 72 -25.48 25.90 38.97
C THR A 72 -24.87 26.22 37.61
N LYS A 73 -25.47 25.69 36.53
CA LYS A 73 -25.05 25.97 35.15
C LYS A 73 -24.91 27.47 34.83
N HIS A 74 -25.77 28.32 35.41
CA HIS A 74 -25.68 29.77 35.21
C HIS A 74 -24.42 30.37 35.87
N GLU A 75 -24.09 29.93 37.08
CA GLU A 75 -22.87 30.34 37.79
C GLU A 75 -21.60 29.82 37.09
N ALA A 76 -21.63 28.59 36.59
CA ALA A 76 -20.55 28.01 35.79
C ALA A 76 -20.29 28.80 34.50
N LEU A 77 -21.33 29.29 33.84
CA LEU A 77 -21.22 30.15 32.65
C LEU A 77 -20.59 31.51 32.97
N LEU A 78 -20.97 32.15 34.07
CA LEU A 78 -20.36 33.41 34.50
C LEU A 78 -18.88 33.23 34.84
N LYS A 79 -18.51 32.11 35.47
CA LYS A 79 -17.10 31.78 35.73
C LYS A 79 -16.32 31.44 34.47
N ALA A 80 -16.91 30.69 33.54
CA ALA A 80 -16.32 30.42 32.24
C ALA A 80 -15.99 31.72 31.48
N GLN A 81 -16.91 32.71 31.51
CA GLN A 81 -16.65 34.04 30.95
C GLN A 81 -15.49 34.77 31.67
N SER A 82 -15.41 34.65 33.00
CA SER A 82 -14.30 35.23 33.76
C SER A 82 -12.94 34.60 33.41
N PHE A 83 -12.91 33.30 33.08
CA PHE A 83 -11.68 32.60 32.69
C PHE A 83 -11.17 33.02 31.32
N ILE A 84 -12.07 33.38 30.40
CA ILE A 84 -11.71 33.90 29.06
C ILE A 84 -11.09 35.31 29.16
N ASN A 85 -11.55 36.13 30.12
CA ASN A 85 -11.16 37.54 30.23
C ASN A 85 -9.96 37.80 31.17
N MET A 86 -9.26 36.76 31.64
CA MET A 86 -8.09 36.92 32.52
C MET A 86 -6.78 36.68 31.77
N PRO A 87 -5.73 37.49 32.01
CA PRO A 87 -4.42 37.29 31.41
C PRO A 87 -3.83 35.92 31.82
N PRO A 88 -3.07 35.26 30.94
CA PRO A 88 -2.55 33.91 31.21
C PRO A 88 -1.68 33.89 32.46
N VAL A 89 -1.92 32.91 33.34
CA VAL A 89 -1.15 32.72 34.57
C VAL A 89 0.30 32.35 34.22
N PRO A 90 1.33 33.00 34.79
CA PRO A 90 2.73 32.69 34.48
C PRO A 90 3.08 31.26 34.91
N ASN A 91 3.60 30.46 33.98
CA ASN A 91 4.07 29.11 34.28
C ASN A 91 5.49 29.22 34.90
N PRO A 92 5.74 28.73 36.13
CA PRO A 92 7.06 28.75 36.72
C PRO A 92 7.87 27.57 36.18
N ARG A 93 8.46 27.75 35.01
CA ARG A 93 9.64 26.97 34.59
C ARG A 93 10.43 27.77 33.55
N PRO A 94 11.68 28.19 33.86
CA PRO A 94 12.48 28.99 32.95
C PRO A 94 12.87 28.15 31.73
N LYS A 95 12.65 28.70 30.53
CA LYS A 95 13.26 28.22 29.28
C LYS A 95 14.78 28.42 29.40
N PRO A 96 15.62 27.39 29.18
CA PRO A 96 17.02 27.64 28.94
C PRO A 96 17.18 28.32 27.57
N GLU A 97 17.82 29.49 27.56
CA GLU A 97 18.34 30.12 26.34
C GLU A 97 19.30 29.13 25.67
N LYS A 98 19.02 28.78 24.41
CA LYS A 98 19.96 28.04 23.57
C LYS A 98 20.89 29.06 22.88
N PRO A 99 22.20 28.76 22.74
CA PRO A 99 23.12 29.59 21.98
C PRO A 99 22.66 29.70 20.53
N GLU A 100 22.78 30.89 19.95
CA GLU A 100 22.55 31.15 18.52
C GLU A 100 23.46 30.23 17.68
N LEU A 101 22.84 29.24 17.04
CA LEU A 101 23.42 28.52 15.91
C LEU A 101 23.07 29.28 14.62
N PRO A 102 23.91 29.17 13.57
CA PRO A 102 23.80 29.99 12.36
C PRO A 102 22.41 29.86 11.74
N GLN A 103 21.83 31.01 11.42
CA GLN A 103 20.48 31.15 10.89
C GLN A 103 20.30 30.36 9.59
N GLU A 104 19.57 29.24 9.64
CA GLU A 104 18.96 28.64 8.46
C GLU A 104 17.80 29.53 7.98
N PRO A 105 17.55 29.60 6.65
CA PRO A 105 16.59 30.54 6.07
C PRO A 105 15.18 30.31 6.62
N GLN A 106 14.64 31.34 7.28
CA GLN A 106 13.27 31.36 7.80
C GLN A 106 12.25 31.30 6.65
N MET A 107 11.60 30.14 6.49
CA MET A 107 10.36 30.02 5.71
C MET A 107 9.38 28.98 6.33
N PRO A 108 8.67 29.14 7.48
CA PRO A 108 7.71 28.07 7.84
C PRO A 108 6.59 28.34 8.90
N GLU A 109 5.72 29.37 8.82
CA GLU A 109 4.45 29.34 9.61
C GLU A 109 3.22 29.32 8.71
N GLU A 110 3.09 30.26 7.78
CA GLU A 110 1.91 30.36 6.92
C GLU A 110 1.77 29.17 5.95
N ARG A 111 2.88 28.72 5.32
CA ARG A 111 2.87 27.57 4.40
C ARG A 111 2.43 26.29 5.11
N THR A 112 3.06 25.98 6.23
CA THR A 112 2.74 24.79 7.02
C THR A 112 1.29 24.84 7.51
N ALA A 113 0.85 25.99 8.01
CA ALA A 113 -0.50 26.16 8.53
C ALA A 113 -1.56 25.93 7.43
N ILE A 114 -1.39 26.52 6.25
CA ILE A 114 -2.35 26.33 5.16
C ILE A 114 -2.33 24.88 4.64
N LEU A 115 -1.15 24.27 4.48
CA LEU A 115 -1.05 22.88 4.03
C LEU A 115 -1.70 21.91 5.02
N ALA A 116 -1.44 22.08 6.32
CA ALA A 116 -2.07 21.27 7.36
C ALA A 116 -3.60 21.43 7.37
N LYS A 117 -4.09 22.67 7.27
CA LYS A 117 -5.53 22.98 7.22
C LYS A 117 -6.21 22.33 6.03
N ILE A 118 -5.63 22.46 4.83
CA ILE A 118 -6.18 21.87 3.61
C ILE A 118 -6.07 20.34 3.63
N PHE A 119 -4.96 19.80 4.14
CA PHE A 119 -4.78 18.37 4.27
C PHE A 119 -5.81 17.73 5.21
N GLU A 120 -6.17 18.41 6.31
CA GLU A 120 -7.27 17.98 7.19
C GLU A 120 -8.61 17.89 6.42
N SER A 121 -8.88 18.85 5.54
CA SER A 121 -10.04 18.78 4.65
C SER A 121 -9.98 17.58 3.70
N PHE A 122 -8.80 17.18 3.22
CA PHE A 122 -8.65 16.00 2.37
C PHE A 122 -8.86 14.69 3.14
N LYS A 123 -8.39 14.60 4.39
CA LYS A 123 -8.69 13.44 5.26
C LYS A 123 -10.19 13.31 5.52
N ASN A 124 -10.85 14.42 5.86
CA ASN A 124 -12.30 14.45 6.06
C ASN A 124 -13.05 14.08 4.77
N GLY A 125 -12.57 14.57 3.62
CA GLY A 125 -13.08 14.21 2.31
C GLY A 125 -12.98 12.71 2.03
N LEU A 126 -11.89 12.06 2.42
CA LEU A 126 -11.73 10.61 2.26
C LEU A 126 -12.66 9.81 3.18
N ASN A 127 -12.87 10.27 4.42
CA ASN A 127 -13.72 9.58 5.38
C ASN A 127 -15.22 9.68 5.05
N HIS A 128 -15.62 10.71 4.29
CA HIS A 128 -17.02 10.95 3.92
C HIS A 128 -17.68 9.71 3.24
N PRO A 129 -18.94 9.36 3.56
CA PRO A 129 -19.61 8.18 3.01
C PRO A 129 -19.69 8.14 1.47
N VAL A 130 -19.79 9.31 0.84
CA VAL A 130 -19.91 9.47 -0.62
C VAL A 130 -18.58 9.17 -1.36
N SER A 131 -17.46 9.10 -0.65
CA SER A 131 -16.13 8.89 -1.23
C SER A 131 -15.85 7.41 -1.54
N VAL A 132 -16.74 6.78 -2.31
CA VAL A 132 -16.69 5.34 -2.64
C VAL A 132 -15.47 5.01 -3.50
N LYS A 133 -15.28 5.73 -4.62
CA LYS A 133 -14.18 5.49 -5.58
C LYS A 133 -12.77 5.54 -4.96
N PRO A 134 -12.38 6.57 -4.18
CA PRO A 134 -11.06 6.60 -3.55
C PRO A 134 -10.89 5.49 -2.50
N LYS A 135 -11.95 5.11 -1.77
CA LYS A 135 -11.91 3.98 -0.83
C LYS A 135 -11.72 2.65 -1.56
N GLU A 136 -12.39 2.44 -2.68
CA GLU A 136 -12.20 1.25 -3.53
C GLU A 136 -10.79 1.18 -4.11
N TYR A 137 -10.24 2.31 -4.56
CA TYR A 137 -8.86 2.39 -5.04
C TYR A 137 -7.85 1.99 -3.95
N LEU A 138 -8.00 2.54 -2.74
CA LEU A 138 -7.15 2.20 -1.59
C LEU A 138 -7.29 0.74 -1.19
N ARG A 139 -8.51 0.20 -1.19
CA ARG A 139 -8.78 -1.22 -0.94
C ARG A 139 -8.10 -2.11 -1.98
N GLY A 140 -8.20 -1.77 -3.26
CA GLY A 140 -7.54 -2.50 -4.34
C GLY A 140 -6.01 -2.47 -4.23
N ARG A 141 -5.45 -1.44 -3.60
CA ARG A 141 -4.02 -1.27 -3.35
C ARG A 141 -3.57 -1.80 -1.98
N ASN A 142 -4.45 -2.39 -1.18
CA ASN A 142 -4.17 -2.79 0.22
C ASN A 142 -3.55 -1.64 1.07
N LEU A 143 -4.08 -0.43 0.92
CA LEU A 143 -3.66 0.75 1.69
C LEU A 143 -4.71 1.16 2.72
N ASN A 144 -4.32 1.23 3.99
CA ASN A 144 -5.13 1.69 5.10
C ASN A 144 -4.97 3.21 5.27
N PRO A 145 -6.01 4.01 4.97
CA PRO A 145 -5.91 5.47 5.03
C PRO A 145 -5.77 6.03 6.44
N GLU A 146 -6.28 5.33 7.48
CA GLU A 146 -6.20 5.81 8.85
C GLU A 146 -4.78 5.68 9.40
N LEU A 147 -4.14 4.52 9.16
CA LEU A 147 -2.77 4.26 9.61
C LEU A 147 -1.76 5.15 8.88
N LEU A 148 -1.97 5.39 7.59
CA LEU A 148 -1.07 6.15 6.72
C LEU A 148 -1.39 7.66 6.68
N GLU A 149 -2.39 8.11 7.45
CA GLU A 149 -2.88 9.48 7.49
C GLU A 149 -3.27 10.06 6.12
N LEU A 150 -3.84 9.26 5.20
CA LEU A 150 -4.09 9.68 3.81
C LEU A 150 -5.31 10.60 3.64
N GLY A 151 -5.26 11.47 2.63
CA GLY A 151 -6.39 12.31 2.22
C GLY A 151 -6.90 12.01 0.81
N TYR A 152 -8.08 12.54 0.48
CA TYR A 152 -8.60 12.55 -0.90
C TYR A 152 -8.96 13.96 -1.32
N ASN A 153 -8.47 14.36 -2.49
CA ASN A 153 -8.76 15.64 -3.09
C ASN A 153 -9.73 15.50 -4.27
N SER A 154 -10.99 15.85 -4.04
CA SER A 154 -12.02 15.91 -5.09
C SER A 154 -11.92 17.15 -6.00
N GLY A 155 -10.99 18.07 -5.70
CA GLY A 155 -10.86 19.37 -6.32
C GLY A 155 -11.89 20.40 -5.85
N GLN A 156 -12.75 20.06 -4.88
CA GLN A 156 -13.87 20.92 -4.46
C GLN A 156 -13.59 21.78 -3.21
N PHE A 157 -12.41 21.66 -2.61
CA PHE A 157 -12.08 22.30 -1.32
C PHE A 157 -12.13 23.83 -1.32
N HIS A 158 -12.16 24.47 -2.50
CA HIS A 158 -12.20 25.93 -2.65
C HIS A 158 -13.57 26.47 -3.09
N HIS A 159 -14.56 25.61 -3.35
CA HIS A 159 -15.90 26.02 -3.79
C HIS A 159 -16.84 26.29 -2.59
N ARG A 160 -17.83 27.18 -2.79
CA ARG A 160 -18.95 27.48 -1.86
C ARG A 160 -18.56 28.01 -0.47
N GLY A 161 -17.55 28.88 -0.38
CA GLY A 161 -17.24 29.59 0.88
C GLY A 161 -16.43 28.78 1.90
N GLY A 162 -15.85 27.64 1.50
CA GLY A 162 -15.03 26.81 2.38
C GLY A 162 -13.66 27.42 2.76
N LEU A 163 -13.21 28.45 2.04
CA LEU A 163 -11.94 29.14 2.30
C LEU A 163 -12.15 30.66 2.35
N SER A 164 -11.50 31.31 3.32
CA SER A 164 -11.40 32.78 3.35
C SER A 164 -10.56 33.29 2.17
N GLU A 165 -10.68 34.58 1.82
CA GLU A 165 -9.83 35.17 0.76
C GLU A 165 -8.34 35.08 1.09
N ALA A 166 -7.97 35.22 2.37
CA ALA A 166 -6.60 35.00 2.83
C ALA A 166 -6.13 33.54 2.61
N ASP A 167 -6.98 32.55 2.94
CA ASP A 167 -6.65 31.15 2.70
C ASP A 167 -6.53 30.83 1.21
N LYS A 168 -7.39 31.42 0.36
CA LYS A 168 -7.29 31.27 -1.10
C LYS A 168 -5.97 31.81 -1.62
N GLN A 169 -5.56 33.00 -1.17
CA GLN A 169 -4.27 33.56 -1.54
C GLN A 169 -3.10 32.69 -1.07
N ALA A 170 -3.17 32.18 0.17
CA ALA A 170 -2.18 31.25 0.68
C ALA A 170 -2.12 29.95 -0.16
N CYS A 171 -3.28 29.40 -0.55
CA CYS A 171 -3.36 28.25 -1.44
C CYS A 171 -2.74 28.52 -2.82
N ILE A 172 -2.91 29.73 -3.37
CA ILE A 172 -2.26 30.13 -4.63
C ILE A 172 -0.75 30.18 -4.47
N ASN A 173 -0.27 30.80 -3.38
CA ASN A 173 1.15 30.95 -3.11
C ASN A 173 1.87 29.60 -3.00
N VAL A 174 1.23 28.60 -2.40
CA VAL A 174 1.79 27.24 -2.26
C VAL A 174 1.51 26.32 -3.45
N GLY A 175 0.75 26.78 -4.45
CA GLY A 175 0.43 26.00 -5.66
C GLY A 175 -0.71 25.00 -5.52
N LEU A 176 -1.53 25.10 -4.45
CA LEU A 176 -2.75 24.32 -4.28
C LEU A 176 -3.88 24.79 -5.22
N LEU A 177 -3.91 26.09 -5.53
CA LEU A 177 -4.85 26.70 -6.47
C LEU A 177 -4.08 27.44 -7.57
N ILE A 178 -4.43 27.17 -8.81
CA ILE A 178 -3.86 27.85 -9.98
C ILE A 178 -4.94 28.75 -10.57
N PRO A 179 -4.80 30.08 -10.54
CA PRO A 179 -5.75 30.99 -11.16
C PRO A 179 -5.89 30.70 -12.66
N TYR A 180 -7.13 30.56 -13.12
CA TYR A 180 -7.41 30.39 -14.54
C TYR A 180 -7.33 31.75 -15.24
N THR A 181 -6.54 31.83 -16.31
CA THR A 181 -6.28 33.07 -17.06
C THR A 181 -7.12 33.19 -18.34
N GLY A 182 -8.02 32.23 -18.61
CA GLY A 182 -8.92 32.26 -19.77
C GLY A 182 -10.28 32.90 -19.49
N SER A 183 -11.02 33.20 -20.56
CA SER A 183 -12.39 33.72 -20.47
C SER A 183 -13.34 32.69 -19.84
N VAL A 184 -13.94 33.04 -18.71
CA VAL A 184 -14.94 32.19 -18.03
C VAL A 184 -16.29 32.36 -18.74
N PRO A 185 -16.89 31.30 -19.31
CA PRO A 185 -18.24 31.40 -19.87
C PRO A 185 -19.24 31.67 -18.74
N ASN A 186 -19.95 32.80 -18.80
CA ASN A 186 -21.08 33.14 -17.93
C ASN A 186 -20.80 33.26 -16.42
N GLY A 187 -19.73 33.94 -16.00
CA GLY A 187 -19.52 34.29 -14.59
C GLY A 187 -18.64 35.51 -14.37
N SER A 188 -18.97 36.33 -13.36
CA SER A 188 -18.07 37.34 -12.80
C SER A 188 -17.27 36.72 -11.65
N GLY A 189 -16.01 36.35 -11.88
CA GLY A 189 -15.11 35.88 -10.82
C GLY A 189 -13.88 35.14 -11.35
N THR A 190 -12.82 35.10 -10.55
CA THR A 190 -11.62 34.29 -10.81
C THR A 190 -11.95 32.82 -10.59
N THR A 191 -11.75 31.98 -11.61
CA THR A 191 -11.83 30.52 -11.49
C THR A 191 -10.46 29.94 -11.16
N TYR A 192 -10.42 28.80 -10.49
CA TYR A 192 -9.18 28.15 -10.09
C TYR A 192 -9.15 26.70 -10.57
N THR A 193 -7.96 26.25 -10.96
CA THR A 193 -7.67 24.83 -11.13
C THR A 193 -7.05 24.31 -9.84
N ALA A 194 -7.68 23.31 -9.22
CA ALA A 194 -7.16 22.66 -8.02
C ALA A 194 -5.96 21.76 -8.36
N PHE A 195 -4.92 21.82 -7.53
CA PHE A 195 -3.85 20.81 -7.51
C PHE A 195 -4.44 19.40 -7.38
N ALA A 196 -3.83 18.41 -8.04
CA ALA A 196 -4.09 16.98 -7.87
C ALA A 196 -5.58 16.60 -7.65
N LYS A 197 -6.45 17.06 -8.56
CA LYS A 197 -7.86 16.68 -8.54
C LYS A 197 -8.01 15.18 -8.77
N ASP A 198 -8.95 14.56 -8.08
CA ASP A 198 -9.24 13.13 -8.14
C ASP A 198 -8.01 12.27 -7.77
N CYS A 199 -7.30 12.69 -6.73
CA CYS A 199 -6.09 12.02 -6.25
C CYS A 199 -6.18 11.66 -4.76
N ILE A 200 -5.55 10.53 -4.39
CA ILE A 200 -5.15 10.26 -3.00
C ILE A 200 -3.95 11.13 -2.68
N ILE A 201 -3.99 11.82 -1.54
CA ILE A 201 -2.98 12.78 -1.12
C ILE A 201 -2.14 12.20 0.03
N PHE A 202 -0.83 12.30 -0.14
CA PHE A 202 0.19 11.89 0.82
C PHE A 202 0.95 13.14 1.30
N PRO A 203 1.10 13.35 2.62
CA PRO A 203 1.79 14.52 3.15
C PRO A 203 3.29 14.30 3.21
N LEU A 204 4.08 15.28 2.73
CA LEU A 204 5.54 15.29 2.89
C LEU A 204 5.89 16.21 4.07
N LYS A 205 6.76 15.72 4.96
CA LYS A 205 7.00 16.34 6.26
C LYS A 205 8.43 16.84 6.43
N ASP A 206 8.60 17.94 7.15
CA ASP A 206 9.91 18.45 7.58
C ASP A 206 10.46 17.69 8.80
N LYS A 207 11.62 18.11 9.31
CA LYS A 207 12.25 17.55 10.52
C LYS A 207 11.39 17.70 11.78
N ALA A 208 10.57 18.75 11.84
CA ALA A 208 9.63 19.00 12.93
C ALA A 208 8.30 18.24 12.75
N ARG A 209 8.17 17.42 11.70
CA ARG A 209 6.98 16.68 11.29
C ARG A 209 5.81 17.55 10.82
N ASN A 210 6.10 18.80 10.45
CA ASN A 210 5.15 19.69 9.82
C ASN A 210 4.94 19.33 8.35
N ILE A 211 3.72 19.47 7.84
CA ILE A 211 3.42 19.25 6.42
C ILE A 211 3.93 20.44 5.62
N VAL A 212 4.95 20.21 4.78
CA VAL A 212 5.59 21.25 3.96
C VAL A 212 5.38 21.06 2.47
N SER A 213 4.90 19.89 2.05
CA SER A 213 4.48 19.62 0.67
C SER A 213 3.45 18.49 0.62
N LEU A 214 2.83 18.30 -0.54
CA LEU A 214 1.84 17.26 -0.79
C LEU A 214 2.15 16.54 -2.09
N TYR A 215 1.96 15.22 -2.08
CA TYR A 215 1.97 14.37 -3.25
C TYR A 215 0.56 13.84 -3.53
N GLY A 216 0.14 13.84 -4.78
CA GLY A 216 -1.14 13.32 -5.23
C GLY A 216 -0.97 12.16 -6.21
N ARG A 217 -1.57 11.00 -5.90
CA ARG A 217 -1.72 9.88 -6.83
C ARG A 217 -3.12 9.85 -7.42
N SER A 218 -3.23 9.95 -8.74
CA SER A 218 -4.53 9.86 -9.43
C SER A 218 -5.21 8.51 -9.21
N ILE A 219 -6.50 8.55 -8.91
CA ILE A 219 -7.39 7.37 -8.93
C ILE A 219 -8.09 7.20 -10.28
N THR A 220 -7.93 8.18 -11.19
CA THR A 220 -8.54 8.16 -12.52
C THR A 220 -7.50 7.76 -13.57
N ASN A 221 -7.92 6.91 -14.51
CA ASN A 221 -7.05 6.36 -15.55
C ASN A 221 -7.04 7.27 -16.79
N ASN A 222 -6.75 8.56 -16.59
CA ASN A 222 -6.65 9.52 -17.69
C ASN A 222 -5.18 9.72 -18.10
N ASP A 223 -4.90 9.87 -19.40
CA ASP A 223 -3.55 9.99 -20.00
C ASP A 223 -2.73 11.23 -19.54
N LYS A 224 -3.24 12.06 -18.62
CA LYS A 224 -2.68 13.37 -18.22
C LYS A 224 -1.72 13.33 -17.01
N SER A 225 -1.00 12.22 -16.80
CA SER A 225 -0.17 11.88 -15.62
C SER A 225 -0.94 11.27 -14.45
N LYS A 226 -0.31 10.28 -13.79
CA LYS A 226 -0.82 9.61 -12.57
C LYS A 226 -0.24 10.18 -11.28
N HIS A 227 0.80 11.04 -11.37
CA HIS A 227 1.60 11.52 -10.24
C HIS A 227 1.65 13.05 -10.26
N TYR A 228 1.31 13.69 -9.13
CA TYR A 228 1.31 15.13 -8.96
C TYR A 228 2.12 15.51 -7.72
N TYR A 229 3.14 16.35 -7.90
CA TYR A 229 3.90 16.92 -6.80
C TYR A 229 3.54 18.39 -6.67
N LEU A 230 3.33 18.86 -5.43
CA LEU A 230 3.08 20.27 -5.19
C LEU A 230 4.29 21.10 -5.65
N LYS A 231 4.03 22.32 -6.12
CA LYS A 231 5.08 23.26 -6.52
C LYS A 231 6.07 23.46 -5.36
N ASP A 232 7.35 23.55 -5.72
CA ASP A 232 8.46 23.70 -4.77
C ASP A 232 8.42 22.58 -3.73
N ARG A 233 8.47 21.33 -4.22
CA ARG A 233 8.42 20.13 -3.39
C ARG A 233 9.52 20.17 -2.34
N GLN A 234 9.13 19.95 -1.09
CA GLN A 234 9.99 19.96 0.10
C GLN A 234 9.54 18.84 1.04
N GLY A 235 10.42 18.40 1.92
CA GLY A 235 10.13 17.42 2.94
C GLY A 235 10.18 15.99 2.43
N LEU A 236 10.15 15.07 3.39
CA LEU A 236 10.32 13.64 3.17
C LEU A 236 9.02 12.88 3.48
N TYR A 237 8.79 11.79 2.76
CA TYR A 237 7.73 10.83 3.03
C TYR A 237 8.31 9.54 3.62
N PRO A 238 7.77 9.02 4.75
CA PRO A 238 6.65 9.58 5.52
C PRO A 238 7.05 10.78 6.41
N SER A 239 8.32 10.83 6.82
CA SER A 239 8.93 11.91 7.60
C SER A 239 10.44 11.73 7.64
N TYR A 240 11.16 12.71 8.19
CA TYR A 240 12.59 12.53 8.48
C TYR A 240 12.82 11.38 9.48
N PRO A 241 13.83 10.53 9.24
CA PRO A 241 14.14 9.38 10.08
C PRO A 241 14.65 9.82 11.46
N ASN A 242 14.49 8.95 12.47
CA ASN A 242 15.03 9.21 13.80
C ASN A 242 16.57 9.28 13.75
N PRO A 243 17.25 10.23 14.40
CA PRO A 243 18.72 10.29 14.43
C PRO A 243 19.40 9.01 14.97
N ASN A 244 18.68 8.18 15.73
CA ASN A 244 19.18 6.91 16.26
C ASN A 244 18.94 5.69 15.35
N THR A 245 18.45 5.92 14.13
CA THR A 245 18.16 4.85 13.16
C THR A 245 19.43 4.08 12.82
N THR A 246 19.35 2.75 12.87
CA THR A 246 20.43 1.83 12.49
C THR A 246 20.19 1.17 11.14
N LYS A 247 18.93 0.95 10.75
CA LYS A 247 18.56 0.36 9.46
C LYS A 247 17.53 1.21 8.74
N LEU A 248 17.80 1.52 7.47
CA LEU A 248 16.95 2.35 6.63
C LEU A 248 16.57 1.59 5.36
N ILE A 249 15.27 1.50 5.05
CA ILE A 249 14.77 0.99 3.78
C ILE A 249 14.48 2.17 2.85
N LEU A 250 15.01 2.12 1.63
CA LEU A 250 14.69 3.03 0.54
C LEU A 250 13.82 2.29 -0.47
N THR A 251 12.61 2.80 -0.73
CA THR A 251 11.73 2.27 -1.77
C THR A 251 11.65 3.23 -2.94
N GLU A 252 11.30 2.73 -4.14
CA GLU A 252 11.23 3.58 -5.32
C GLU A 252 10.10 4.62 -5.22
N ALA A 253 8.87 4.20 -4.88
CA ALA A 253 7.72 5.09 -4.83
C ALA A 253 7.12 5.28 -3.42
N ILE A 254 6.32 6.35 -3.29
CA ILE A 254 5.57 6.68 -2.06
C ILE A 254 4.60 5.55 -1.68
N ILE A 255 4.01 4.87 -2.66
CA ILE A 255 3.07 3.77 -2.41
C ILE A 255 3.79 2.55 -1.84
N ASP A 256 5.01 2.26 -2.28
CA ASP A 256 5.82 1.17 -1.75
C ASP A 256 6.20 1.45 -0.31
N THR A 257 6.67 2.68 -0.04
CA THR A 257 6.92 3.15 1.34
C THR A 257 5.65 3.01 2.19
N ALA A 258 4.50 3.47 1.68
CA ALA A 258 3.23 3.36 2.37
C ALA A 258 2.81 1.90 2.62
N THR A 259 3.16 0.99 1.71
CA THR A 259 2.90 -0.44 1.84
C THR A 259 3.69 -1.01 3.01
N LEU A 260 5.00 -0.75 3.08
CA LEU A 260 5.86 -1.24 4.16
C LEU A 260 5.50 -0.64 5.53
N LEU A 261 5.13 0.63 5.58
CA LEU A 261 4.75 1.31 6.83
C LEU A 261 3.54 0.69 7.54
N GLN A 262 2.69 -0.03 6.80
CA GLN A 262 1.53 -0.72 7.37
C GLN A 262 1.89 -2.02 8.09
N ILE A 263 3.10 -2.55 7.88
CA ILE A 263 3.53 -3.83 8.43
C ILE A 263 4.26 -3.55 9.75
N PRO A 264 3.66 -3.84 10.92
CA PRO A 264 4.19 -3.41 12.21
C PRO A 264 5.58 -3.97 12.53
N GLU A 265 5.89 -5.17 12.04
CA GLU A 265 7.20 -5.82 12.17
C GLU A 265 8.28 -5.02 11.45
N ILE A 266 8.00 -4.58 10.22
CA ILE A 266 8.93 -3.77 9.43
C ILE A 266 9.05 -2.37 10.03
N ALA A 267 7.94 -1.70 10.31
CA ALA A 267 7.93 -0.33 10.84
C ALA A 267 8.54 -0.20 12.25
N ARG A 268 8.73 -1.32 12.97
CA ARG A 268 9.40 -1.35 14.28
C ARG A 268 10.90 -1.44 14.15
N GLU A 269 11.40 -2.16 13.16
CA GLU A 269 12.84 -2.44 12.99
C GLU A 269 13.51 -1.48 12.01
N TYR A 270 12.76 -0.95 11.05
CA TYR A 270 13.27 -0.15 9.95
C TYR A 270 12.57 1.21 9.89
N GLU A 271 13.35 2.28 9.72
CA GLU A 271 12.81 3.49 9.12
C GLU A 271 12.72 3.30 7.61
N ILE A 272 11.75 3.93 6.96
CA ILE A 272 11.47 3.74 5.53
C ILE A 272 11.34 5.10 4.87
N LEU A 273 11.98 5.31 3.72
CA LEU A 273 11.87 6.54 2.92
C LEU A 273 11.59 6.24 1.45
N SER A 274 10.83 7.12 0.82
CA SER A 274 10.56 7.07 -0.62
C SER A 274 11.62 7.85 -1.41
N CYS A 275 12.18 7.22 -2.45
CA CYS A 275 13.06 7.86 -3.43
C CYS A 275 12.30 8.58 -4.54
N TYR A 276 10.96 8.51 -4.62
CA TYR A 276 10.16 9.28 -5.60
C TYR A 276 10.50 8.98 -7.08
N GLY A 277 10.86 7.74 -7.37
CA GLY A 277 11.27 7.22 -8.68
C GLY A 277 12.78 6.95 -8.78
N THR A 278 13.19 6.32 -9.87
CA THR A 278 14.59 5.92 -10.19
C THR A 278 15.65 7.03 -10.16
N ASN A 279 15.24 8.30 -10.14
CA ASN A 279 16.15 9.47 -10.10
C ASN A 279 15.93 10.37 -8.90
N GLY A 280 15.11 10.00 -7.92
CA GLY A 280 14.69 10.91 -6.86
C GLY A 280 15.38 10.75 -5.50
N LEU A 281 16.54 10.08 -5.42
CA LEU A 281 17.49 10.28 -4.31
C LEU A 281 18.03 11.73 -4.33
N THR A 282 17.24 12.66 -3.79
CA THR A 282 17.55 14.09 -3.76
C THR A 282 18.64 14.44 -2.75
N GLU A 283 19.22 15.62 -2.89
CA GLU A 283 20.14 16.18 -1.88
C GLU A 283 19.52 16.27 -0.49
N GLU A 284 18.20 16.53 -0.41
CA GLU A 284 17.46 16.53 0.86
C GLU A 284 17.42 15.14 1.52
N LEU A 285 17.22 14.07 0.74
CA LEU A 285 17.30 12.69 1.22
C LEU A 285 18.72 12.35 1.68
N LYS A 286 19.73 12.70 0.89
CA LYS A 286 21.14 12.43 1.23
C LYS A 286 21.56 13.17 2.50
N ALA A 287 21.15 14.43 2.65
CA ALA A 287 21.37 15.20 3.87
C ALA A 287 20.71 14.55 5.08
N ALA A 288 19.47 14.07 4.94
CA ALA A 288 18.78 13.35 6.01
C ALA A 288 19.49 12.04 6.40
N ILE A 289 19.95 11.27 5.41
CA ILE A 289 20.73 10.04 5.63
C ILE A 289 22.06 10.37 6.35
N LYS A 290 22.73 11.46 5.96
CA LYS A 290 23.99 11.89 6.57
C LYS A 290 23.89 12.26 8.05
N GLU A 291 22.71 12.69 8.50
CA GLU A 291 22.46 12.99 9.91
C GLU A 291 22.31 11.72 10.78
N LEU A 292 22.17 10.54 10.16
CA LEU A 292 22.03 9.26 10.85
C LEU A 292 23.40 8.70 11.28
N GLN A 293 23.91 9.22 12.39
CA GLN A 293 25.24 8.85 12.92
C GLN A 293 25.37 7.37 13.33
N ARG A 294 24.25 6.68 13.56
CA ARG A 294 24.20 5.27 13.95
C ARG A 294 23.77 4.35 12.82
N LEU A 295 23.69 4.87 11.59
CA LEU A 295 23.26 4.07 10.46
C LEU A 295 24.29 2.97 10.17
N GLU A 296 23.82 1.73 10.20
CA GLU A 296 24.62 0.53 9.94
C GLU A 296 24.30 -0.03 8.56
N GLU A 297 23.04 0.05 8.11
CA GLU A 297 22.58 -0.57 6.86
C GLU A 297 21.56 0.30 6.11
N ILE A 298 21.75 0.42 4.80
CA ILE A 298 20.75 0.92 3.84
C ILE A 298 20.30 -0.26 2.98
N ILE A 299 18.99 -0.44 2.88
CA ILE A 299 18.33 -1.53 2.18
C ILE A 299 17.53 -0.93 1.03
N PHE A 300 17.85 -1.29 -0.21
CA PHE A 300 17.04 -0.92 -1.36
C PHE A 300 15.94 -1.95 -1.58
N PHE A 301 14.69 -1.49 -1.65
CA PHE A 301 13.54 -2.30 -2.02
C PHE A 301 12.83 -1.61 -3.20
N PHE A 302 13.47 -1.69 -4.37
CA PHE A 302 12.99 -1.08 -5.61
C PHE A 302 12.29 -2.13 -6.47
N ASP A 303 11.64 -1.67 -7.53
CA ASP A 303 10.89 -2.49 -8.47
C ASP A 303 11.82 -3.53 -9.12
N GLY A 304 11.28 -4.71 -9.41
CA GLY A 304 12.01 -5.83 -10.01
C GLY A 304 12.31 -5.65 -11.50
N ASP A 305 12.15 -4.44 -12.04
CA ASP A 305 12.39 -4.12 -13.44
C ASP A 305 13.84 -3.65 -13.70
N LYS A 306 14.16 -3.41 -14.97
CA LYS A 306 15.49 -2.91 -15.36
C LYS A 306 15.78 -1.53 -14.76
N ALA A 307 14.77 -0.65 -14.67
CA ALA A 307 14.95 0.73 -14.24
C ALA A 307 15.29 0.80 -12.74
N GLY A 308 14.62 -0.01 -11.92
CA GLY A 308 14.89 -0.18 -10.49
C GLY A 308 16.29 -0.74 -10.25
N LYS A 309 16.68 -1.81 -10.97
CA LYS A 309 18.03 -2.40 -10.91
C LYS A 309 19.13 -1.38 -11.29
N ASP A 310 18.94 -0.63 -12.37
CA ASP A 310 19.87 0.40 -12.82
C ASP A 310 19.98 1.55 -11.80
N ALA A 311 18.86 1.94 -11.16
CA ALA A 311 18.84 2.96 -10.12
C ALA A 311 19.59 2.53 -8.85
N ILE A 312 19.42 1.27 -8.41
CA ILE A 312 20.18 0.72 -7.29
C ILE A 312 21.69 0.81 -7.56
N LYS A 313 22.14 0.39 -8.75
CA LYS A 313 23.56 0.44 -9.12
C LYS A 313 24.11 1.86 -9.08
N LYS A 314 23.35 2.82 -9.63
CA LYS A 314 23.71 4.25 -9.60
C LYS A 314 23.84 4.77 -8.15
N TYR A 315 22.90 4.43 -7.29
CA TYR A 315 22.90 4.90 -5.89
C TYR A 315 23.92 4.19 -5.01
N GLN A 316 24.26 2.95 -5.33
CA GLN A 316 25.34 2.23 -4.66
C GLN A 316 26.65 3.01 -4.75
N ASP A 317 27.06 3.39 -5.97
CA ASP A 317 28.31 4.14 -6.18
C ASP A 317 28.28 5.48 -5.43
N GLU A 318 27.14 6.17 -5.49
CA GLU A 318 26.98 7.47 -4.85
C GLU A 318 27.03 7.40 -3.32
N LEU A 319 26.33 6.43 -2.73
CA LEU A 319 26.23 6.28 -1.27
C LEU A 319 27.48 5.68 -0.66
N LEU A 320 28.20 4.79 -1.37
CA LEU A 320 29.49 4.27 -0.90
C LEU A 320 30.52 5.39 -0.73
N HIS A 321 30.53 6.37 -1.65
CA HIS A 321 31.42 7.52 -1.56
C HIS A 321 31.05 8.45 -0.39
N GLN A 322 29.76 8.63 -0.12
CA GLN A 322 29.28 9.54 0.91
C GLN A 322 29.30 8.93 2.32
N PHE A 323 29.14 7.61 2.43
CA PHE A 323 28.94 6.89 3.70
C PHE A 323 29.90 5.68 3.81
N PRO A 324 31.22 5.90 3.90
CA PRO A 324 32.18 4.82 4.03
C PRO A 324 31.95 4.07 5.37
N GLY A 325 31.46 2.83 5.29
CA GLY A 325 31.20 1.97 6.43
C GLY A 325 29.73 1.55 6.62
N VAL A 326 28.79 2.17 5.90
CA VAL A 326 27.38 1.73 5.90
C VAL A 326 27.23 0.54 4.94
N LYS A 327 26.60 -0.54 5.42
CA LYS A 327 26.31 -1.71 4.60
C LYS A 327 25.20 -1.38 3.62
N LEU A 328 25.43 -1.63 2.32
CA LEU A 328 24.40 -1.51 1.30
C LEU A 328 23.89 -2.90 0.91
N THR A 329 22.59 -3.09 0.97
CA THR A 329 21.91 -4.33 0.57
C THR A 329 20.71 -4.02 -0.32
N ALA A 330 20.30 -4.98 -1.14
CA ALA A 330 19.11 -4.88 -1.97
C ALA A 330 18.21 -6.10 -1.77
N VAL A 331 16.91 -5.88 -1.76
CA VAL A 331 15.92 -6.94 -1.84
C VAL A 331 15.84 -7.40 -3.29
N GLU A 332 15.88 -8.72 -3.51
CA GLU A 332 15.64 -9.31 -4.83
C GLU A 332 14.13 -9.33 -5.11
N THR A 333 13.60 -8.20 -5.55
CA THR A 333 12.21 -8.07 -5.98
C THR A 333 11.97 -8.92 -7.23
N PRO A 334 10.92 -9.77 -7.27
CA PRO A 334 10.60 -10.56 -8.45
C PRO A 334 10.40 -9.69 -9.70
N GLU A 335 10.75 -10.23 -10.88
CA GLU A 335 10.65 -9.50 -12.15
C GLU A 335 9.23 -8.93 -12.36
N ASP A 336 9.16 -7.67 -12.79
CA ASP A 336 7.94 -6.90 -13.03
C ASP A 336 7.00 -6.71 -11.82
N GLU A 337 7.46 -7.02 -10.61
CA GLU A 337 6.74 -6.74 -9.36
C GLU A 337 7.32 -5.52 -8.62
N ASP A 338 6.47 -4.83 -7.87
CA ASP A 338 6.80 -3.79 -6.92
C ASP A 338 6.34 -4.18 -5.51
N VAL A 339 6.70 -3.40 -4.50
CA VAL A 339 6.34 -3.72 -3.10
C VAL A 339 4.83 -3.80 -2.90
N ASN A 340 4.07 -2.93 -3.56
CA ASN A 340 2.62 -2.86 -3.43
C ASN A 340 1.91 -3.96 -4.23
N SER A 341 2.42 -4.37 -5.38
CA SER A 341 1.89 -5.49 -6.16
C SER A 341 2.13 -6.81 -5.43
N LEU A 342 3.28 -6.98 -4.77
CA LEU A 342 3.55 -8.12 -3.90
C LEU A 342 2.53 -8.23 -2.76
N LEU A 343 2.18 -7.12 -2.10
CA LEU A 343 1.15 -7.14 -1.05
C LEU A 343 -0.27 -7.34 -1.62
N GLN A 344 -0.53 -6.98 -2.88
CA GLN A 344 -1.81 -7.24 -3.53
C GLN A 344 -1.98 -8.74 -3.86
N GLY A 345 -0.90 -9.41 -4.29
CA GLY A 345 -0.92 -10.82 -4.70
C GLY A 345 -0.66 -11.83 -3.58
N HIS A 346 -0.10 -11.40 -2.45
CA HIS A 346 0.41 -12.29 -1.39
C HIS A 346 0.14 -11.76 0.02
N ASN A 347 0.35 -12.62 1.01
CA ASN A 347 0.28 -12.23 2.43
C ASN A 347 1.48 -11.34 2.82
N PRO A 348 1.35 -10.47 3.85
CA PRO A 348 2.43 -9.58 4.31
C PRO A 348 3.77 -10.28 4.63
N GLU A 349 3.71 -11.57 4.99
CA GLU A 349 4.87 -12.43 5.28
C GLU A 349 5.87 -12.49 4.12
N ILE A 350 5.43 -12.32 2.86
CA ILE A 350 6.33 -12.29 1.70
C ILE A 350 7.33 -11.14 1.80
N LEU A 351 6.90 -9.97 2.27
CA LEU A 351 7.73 -8.78 2.34
C LEU A 351 8.78 -8.92 3.43
N LEU A 352 8.40 -9.53 4.57
CA LEU A 352 9.34 -9.90 5.63
C LEU A 352 10.39 -10.88 5.12
N HIS A 353 9.95 -11.97 4.49
CA HIS A 353 10.85 -12.96 3.93
C HIS A 353 11.82 -12.35 2.91
N LEU A 354 11.35 -11.47 2.03
CA LEU A 354 12.20 -10.81 1.03
C LEU A 354 13.21 -9.86 1.67
N ILE A 355 12.81 -9.09 2.69
CA ILE A 355 13.73 -8.22 3.44
C ILE A 355 14.76 -9.05 4.20
N GLU A 356 14.39 -10.17 4.81
CA GLU A 356 15.30 -11.08 5.52
C GLU A 356 16.34 -11.72 4.58
N ASN A 357 15.94 -12.07 3.36
CA ASN A 357 16.80 -12.69 2.35
C ASN A 357 17.50 -11.68 1.41
N ARG A 358 17.52 -10.39 1.76
CA ARG A 358 18.20 -9.34 0.99
C ARG A 358 19.69 -9.65 0.77
N THR A 359 20.22 -9.27 -0.39
CA THR A 359 21.59 -9.56 -0.80
C THR A 359 22.51 -8.35 -0.60
N PRO A 360 23.77 -8.54 -0.16
CA PRO A 360 24.78 -7.50 -0.17
C PRO A 360 25.08 -7.01 -1.58
N LEU A 361 25.11 -5.69 -1.77
CA LEU A 361 25.32 -5.09 -3.10
C LEU A 361 26.73 -5.31 -3.68
N PHE A 362 27.71 -5.64 -2.84
CA PHE A 362 29.05 -6.03 -3.29
C PHE A 362 29.03 -7.31 -4.17
N LEU A 363 28.06 -8.20 -3.96
CA LEU A 363 27.91 -9.46 -4.72
C LEU A 363 27.13 -9.30 -6.03
N LEU A 364 26.37 -8.21 -6.18
CA LEU A 364 25.52 -7.97 -7.36
C LEU A 364 26.32 -7.43 -8.55
N THR A 365 27.46 -6.77 -8.30
CA THR A 365 28.35 -6.24 -9.35
C THR A 365 29.25 -7.29 -10.01
N GLU A 366 29.56 -8.40 -9.33
CA GLU A 366 30.41 -9.46 -9.89
C GLU A 366 29.69 -10.36 -10.91
N ASN A 367 28.35 -10.39 -10.88
CA ASN A 367 27.56 -11.12 -11.89
C ASN A 367 27.36 -10.35 -13.21
N LEU A 368 28.00 -9.19 -13.39
CA LEU A 368 27.90 -8.36 -14.61
C LEU A 368 29.22 -8.24 -15.41
N PHE A 369 30.29 -8.93 -15.00
CA PHE A 369 31.52 -9.01 -15.80
C PHE A 369 31.54 -10.29 -16.63
N GLU A 370 31.07 -10.20 -17.87
CA GLU A 370 31.52 -11.09 -18.94
C GLU A 370 33.06 -11.04 -18.99
N PRO A 371 33.77 -12.18 -19.05
CA PRO A 371 35.20 -12.16 -19.28
C PRO A 371 35.47 -11.70 -20.71
N LEU A 372 35.94 -10.47 -20.86
CA LEU A 372 36.56 -10.00 -22.09
C LEU A 372 37.77 -10.89 -22.41
N GLU A 373 37.62 -11.62 -23.51
CA GLU A 373 38.59 -12.53 -24.11
C GLU A 373 39.96 -11.86 -24.32
N ARG A 374 41.03 -12.55 -23.94
CA ARG A 374 42.39 -12.27 -24.42
C ARG A 374 42.77 -13.29 -25.49
N GLU A 375 42.81 -12.76 -26.72
CA GLU A 375 43.70 -13.03 -27.85
C GLU A 375 44.32 -14.43 -28.02
N SER A 376 44.06 -15.04 -29.18
CA SER A 376 45.13 -15.45 -30.08
C SER A 376 44.64 -15.60 -31.53
N GLN A 377 45.40 -14.97 -32.43
CA GLN A 377 45.24 -14.91 -33.89
C GLN A 377 45.50 -16.26 -34.58
N SER A 378 44.73 -16.57 -35.64
CA SER A 378 45.24 -16.94 -36.98
C SER A 378 44.09 -17.35 -37.93
N GLU A 379 43.96 -16.66 -39.06
CA GLU A 379 43.21 -17.08 -40.26
C GLU A 379 43.97 -18.17 -41.06
N PRO A 380 43.48 -18.62 -42.23
CA PRO A 380 42.19 -19.23 -42.56
C PRO A 380 42.43 -20.65 -43.17
N VAL A 381 41.38 -21.42 -43.55
CA VAL A 381 41.33 -22.27 -44.78
C VAL A 381 40.20 -23.32 -44.72
N SER A 382 39.41 -23.30 -45.81
CA SER A 382 38.62 -24.35 -46.48
C SER A 382 37.58 -25.18 -45.73
N ASN A 383 36.34 -25.02 -46.21
CA ASN A 383 35.34 -26.06 -46.47
C ASN A 383 35.89 -27.49 -46.54
N LYS A 384 35.48 -28.33 -45.59
CA LYS A 384 35.14 -29.74 -45.83
C LYS A 384 33.87 -30.09 -45.06
N LYS A 385 32.85 -30.49 -45.84
CA LYS A 385 31.76 -31.36 -45.41
C LYS A 385 32.39 -32.63 -44.80
N GLU A 386 31.97 -33.02 -43.60
CA GLU A 386 31.55 -34.39 -43.31
C GLU A 386 30.97 -34.57 -41.90
N SER A 387 29.90 -35.37 -41.87
CA SER A 387 29.34 -36.13 -40.76
C SER A 387 28.87 -35.39 -39.50
N THR A 388 27.57 -35.09 -39.49
CA THR A 388 26.71 -35.31 -38.33
C THR A 388 26.99 -36.68 -37.68
N PRO A 389 27.24 -36.77 -36.36
CA PRO A 389 26.89 -37.95 -35.60
C PRO A 389 25.38 -37.88 -35.28
N GLU A 390 24.66 -38.95 -35.58
CA GLU A 390 23.25 -39.16 -35.22
C GLU A 390 23.00 -38.81 -33.74
N PRO A 391 21.90 -38.09 -33.39
CA PRO A 391 21.46 -38.05 -32.01
C PRO A 391 20.91 -39.44 -31.63
N ALA A 392 21.63 -40.13 -30.75
CA ALA A 392 21.16 -41.35 -30.10
C ALA A 392 19.81 -41.07 -29.40
N LYS A 393 18.80 -41.87 -29.74
CA LYS A 393 17.41 -41.81 -29.25
C LYS A 393 17.32 -41.77 -27.73
N THR A 394 16.58 -40.80 -27.19
CA THR A 394 15.81 -40.98 -25.95
C THR A 394 14.36 -40.60 -26.22
N THR A 395 13.48 -41.58 -26.21
CA THR A 395 12.02 -41.37 -26.32
C THR A 395 11.40 -41.53 -24.94
N GLY A 396 11.64 -40.58 -24.04
CA GLY A 396 10.93 -40.58 -22.76
C GLY A 396 9.45 -40.31 -22.97
N LYS A 397 8.58 -40.96 -22.19
CA LYS A 397 7.11 -40.79 -22.29
C LYS A 397 6.57 -40.17 -21.00
N LEU A 398 5.87 -39.05 -21.13
CA LEU A 398 5.11 -38.44 -20.05
C LEU A 398 3.80 -39.20 -19.81
N ASN A 399 3.60 -39.69 -18.60
CA ASN A 399 2.36 -40.32 -18.15
C ASN A 399 1.56 -39.35 -17.28
N THR A 400 0.42 -38.93 -17.80
CA THR A 400 -0.46 -37.91 -17.21
C THR A 400 -1.76 -38.49 -16.64
N ARG A 401 -1.83 -39.81 -16.39
CA ARG A 401 -3.01 -40.48 -15.83
C ARG A 401 -3.44 -39.89 -14.48
N ASN A 402 -2.48 -39.47 -13.66
CA ASN A 402 -2.75 -38.76 -12.41
C ASN A 402 -2.23 -37.31 -12.53
N PRO A 403 -3.12 -36.29 -12.55
CA PRO A 403 -2.72 -34.90 -12.68
C PRO A 403 -1.80 -34.39 -11.56
N GLU A 404 -1.89 -34.97 -10.36
CA GLU A 404 -1.08 -34.59 -9.19
C GLU A 404 0.23 -35.38 -9.08
N TYR A 405 0.39 -36.42 -9.92
CA TYR A 405 1.52 -37.34 -9.90
C TYR A 405 1.87 -37.76 -11.34
N ILE A 406 2.64 -36.91 -12.01
CA ILE A 406 3.00 -37.09 -13.42
C ILE A 406 4.40 -37.72 -13.48
N THR A 407 4.55 -38.80 -14.25
CA THR A 407 5.82 -39.52 -14.35
C THR A 407 6.38 -39.44 -15.75
N TYR A 408 7.65 -39.07 -15.88
CA TYR A 408 8.43 -39.14 -17.10
C TYR A 408 9.54 -40.18 -16.92
N THR A 409 9.57 -41.19 -17.77
CA THR A 409 10.56 -42.28 -17.66
C THR A 409 11.33 -42.40 -18.96
N THR A 410 12.65 -42.45 -18.84
CA THR A 410 13.61 -42.80 -19.89
C THR A 410 14.31 -44.10 -19.52
N ASP A 411 15.20 -44.60 -20.38
CA ASP A 411 15.93 -45.85 -20.12
C ASP A 411 16.82 -45.75 -18.86
N GLU A 412 17.31 -44.55 -18.54
CA GLU A 412 18.28 -44.32 -17.44
C GLU A 412 17.71 -43.52 -16.25
N LEU A 413 16.64 -42.74 -16.46
CA LEU A 413 16.09 -41.84 -15.44
C LEU A 413 14.57 -41.99 -15.32
N GLN A 414 14.11 -41.90 -14.08
CA GLN A 414 12.71 -41.68 -13.74
C GLN A 414 12.58 -40.31 -13.07
N ILE A 415 11.76 -39.45 -13.67
CA ILE A 415 11.40 -38.13 -13.16
C ILE A 415 9.93 -38.15 -12.76
N ILE A 416 9.64 -37.81 -11.51
CA ILE A 416 8.30 -37.74 -10.95
C ILE A 416 8.01 -36.29 -10.60
N ILE A 417 6.96 -35.72 -11.17
CA ILE A 417 6.45 -34.39 -10.84
C ILE A 417 5.39 -34.56 -9.74
N LEU A 418 5.63 -33.89 -8.61
CA LEU A 418 4.78 -33.92 -7.41
C LEU A 418 3.95 -32.64 -7.33
N GLY A 419 2.64 -32.78 -7.13
CA GLY A 419 1.72 -31.64 -6.96
C GLY A 419 1.24 -31.01 -8.27
N GLY A 420 1.35 -31.76 -9.37
CA GLY A 420 0.83 -31.36 -10.67
C GLY A 420 1.55 -30.20 -11.36
N ILE A 421 0.89 -29.63 -12.36
CA ILE A 421 1.44 -28.57 -13.22
C ILE A 421 0.46 -27.38 -13.22
N ASN A 422 0.96 -26.17 -12.95
CA ASN A 422 0.15 -24.95 -12.96
C ASN A 422 -0.35 -24.63 -14.39
N LEU A 423 -1.67 -24.48 -14.56
CA LEU A 423 -2.32 -24.21 -15.86
C LEU A 423 -2.67 -22.74 -16.10
N GLN A 424 -2.46 -21.83 -15.14
CA GLN A 424 -2.91 -20.44 -15.22
C GLN A 424 -1.79 -19.48 -15.64
N GLN A 425 -0.58 -19.65 -15.11
CA GLN A 425 0.58 -18.77 -15.33
C GLN A 425 1.52 -19.34 -16.39
N LEU A 426 1.26 -19.06 -17.67
CA LEU A 426 2.03 -19.62 -18.80
C LEU A 426 3.47 -19.10 -18.90
N ASP A 427 3.77 -17.98 -18.26
CA ASP A 427 5.06 -17.29 -18.20
C ASP A 427 6.09 -17.96 -17.28
N ARG A 428 5.66 -18.86 -16.40
CA ARG A 428 6.53 -19.61 -15.49
C ARG A 428 6.20 -21.10 -15.52
N LEU A 429 7.22 -21.96 -15.35
CA LEU A 429 7.03 -23.40 -15.28
C LEU A 429 7.75 -24.00 -14.07
N ARG A 430 7.20 -23.67 -12.89
CA ARG A 430 7.70 -24.18 -11.62
C ARG A 430 7.08 -25.53 -11.28
N ILE A 431 7.91 -26.56 -11.13
CA ILE A 431 7.51 -27.91 -10.81
C ILE A 431 8.37 -28.47 -9.67
N THR A 432 7.79 -29.31 -8.82
CA THR A 432 8.59 -30.08 -7.84
C THR A 432 8.85 -31.46 -8.40
N VAL A 433 10.13 -31.78 -8.62
CA VAL A 433 10.55 -33.05 -9.21
C VAL A 433 11.28 -33.93 -8.22
N LYS A 434 11.10 -35.24 -8.36
CA LYS A 434 11.99 -36.28 -7.86
C LYS A 434 12.63 -36.96 -9.06
N ILE A 435 13.95 -36.82 -9.21
CA ILE A 435 14.72 -37.50 -10.26
C ILE A 435 15.46 -38.67 -9.61
N SER A 436 15.33 -39.86 -10.18
CA SER A 436 16.01 -41.07 -9.71
C SER A 436 16.54 -41.88 -10.88
N ARG A 437 17.69 -42.51 -10.69
CA ARG A 437 18.31 -43.39 -11.69
C ARG A 437 17.61 -44.76 -11.69
N THR A 438 17.21 -45.24 -12.87
CA THR A 438 16.46 -46.51 -13.02
C THR A 438 17.36 -47.75 -12.88
N SER A 439 18.66 -47.62 -13.17
CA SER A 439 19.58 -48.75 -13.25
C SER A 439 20.16 -49.23 -11.91
N THR A 440 20.18 -48.39 -10.87
CA THR A 440 20.92 -48.67 -9.62
C THR A 440 20.04 -49.02 -8.43
N GLY A 441 18.75 -48.64 -8.41
CA GLY A 441 17.84 -48.93 -7.30
C GLY A 441 18.27 -48.36 -5.93
N ASP A 442 19.36 -47.60 -5.89
CA ASP A 442 19.96 -47.04 -4.69
C ASP A 442 19.24 -45.73 -4.30
N PRO A 443 18.73 -45.59 -3.06
CA PRO A 443 18.08 -44.38 -2.58
C PRO A 443 18.94 -43.10 -2.69
N LEU A 444 20.27 -43.22 -2.65
CA LEU A 444 21.21 -42.10 -2.72
C LEU A 444 21.28 -41.49 -4.13
N HIS A 445 20.99 -42.26 -5.16
CA HIS A 445 20.85 -41.80 -6.56
C HIS A 445 19.45 -41.23 -6.82
N SER A 446 18.95 -40.41 -5.89
CA SER A 446 17.73 -39.64 -6.06
C SER A 446 17.84 -38.23 -5.51
N ILE A 447 17.34 -37.26 -6.28
CA ILE A 447 17.32 -35.85 -5.92
C ILE A 447 15.87 -35.34 -5.96
N ARG A 448 15.50 -34.54 -4.95
CA ARG A 448 14.22 -33.83 -4.91
C ARG A 448 14.49 -32.35 -4.94
N HIS A 449 13.90 -31.65 -5.91
CA HIS A 449 14.11 -30.21 -6.06
C HIS A 449 12.89 -29.56 -6.70
N THR A 450 12.62 -28.32 -6.32
CA THR A 450 11.67 -27.47 -7.05
C THR A 450 12.43 -26.72 -8.14
N LEU A 451 12.04 -26.92 -9.40
CA LEU A 451 12.69 -26.35 -10.57
C LEU A 451 11.76 -25.36 -11.24
N ASP A 452 12.30 -24.24 -11.71
CA ASP A 452 11.66 -23.44 -12.74
C ASP A 452 12.32 -23.79 -14.08
N LEU A 453 11.56 -24.44 -14.95
CA LEU A 453 12.08 -24.93 -16.24
C LEU A 453 12.38 -23.79 -17.23
N TYR A 454 11.91 -22.56 -16.98
CA TYR A 454 12.16 -21.40 -17.84
C TYR A 454 13.33 -20.52 -17.38
N HIS A 455 13.90 -20.80 -16.21
CA HIS A 455 15.03 -20.04 -15.69
C HIS A 455 16.36 -20.74 -16.01
N SER A 456 17.05 -20.31 -17.07
CA SER A 456 18.30 -20.92 -17.56
C SER A 456 19.35 -21.09 -16.47
N ASP A 457 19.63 -20.05 -15.69
CA ASP A 457 20.79 -20.05 -14.79
C ASP A 457 20.61 -20.98 -13.58
N TYR A 458 19.40 -21.04 -13.02
CA TYR A 458 19.07 -22.00 -11.98
C TYR A 458 19.00 -23.41 -12.51
N LEU A 459 18.51 -23.60 -13.73
CA LEU A 459 18.47 -24.91 -14.37
C LEU A 459 19.87 -25.45 -14.60
N GLU A 460 20.82 -24.63 -15.07
CA GLU A 460 22.22 -25.05 -15.25
C GLU A 460 22.90 -25.41 -13.92
N LYS A 461 22.70 -24.59 -12.88
CA LYS A 461 23.22 -24.89 -11.52
C LYS A 461 22.63 -26.18 -10.96
N PHE A 462 21.33 -26.40 -11.16
CA PHE A 462 20.67 -27.63 -10.73
C PHE A 462 21.21 -28.84 -11.50
N ILE A 463 21.34 -28.73 -12.82
CA ILE A 463 21.84 -29.82 -13.66
C ILE A 463 23.25 -30.21 -13.22
N GLY A 464 24.13 -29.24 -12.90
CA GLY A 464 25.46 -29.54 -12.36
C GLY A 464 25.39 -30.41 -11.10
N LYS A 465 24.64 -29.96 -10.08
CA LYS A 465 24.46 -30.70 -8.82
C LYS A 465 23.81 -32.08 -9.01
N ALA A 466 22.80 -32.15 -9.86
CA ALA A 466 22.07 -33.37 -10.14
C ALA A 466 22.94 -34.39 -10.89
N CYS A 467 23.83 -33.94 -11.79
CA CYS A 467 24.75 -34.83 -12.50
C CYS A 467 25.79 -35.43 -11.56
N GLU A 468 26.32 -34.64 -10.63
CA GLU A 468 27.23 -35.13 -9.58
C GLU A 468 26.55 -36.19 -8.70
N GLN A 469 25.33 -35.91 -8.23
CA GLN A 469 24.62 -36.83 -7.32
C GLN A 469 24.08 -38.08 -8.01
N LEU A 470 23.68 -37.99 -9.28
CA LEU A 470 23.11 -39.12 -10.03
C LEU A 470 24.19 -39.91 -10.80
N GLU A 471 25.43 -39.43 -10.82
CA GLU A 471 26.56 -39.97 -11.59
C GLU A 471 26.23 -40.15 -13.09
N ILE A 472 25.71 -39.07 -13.70
CA ILE A 472 25.30 -39.03 -15.11
C ILE A 472 25.97 -37.90 -15.87
N SER A 473 25.96 -37.98 -17.21
CA SER A 473 26.52 -36.91 -18.04
C SER A 473 25.61 -35.68 -18.11
N THR A 474 26.24 -34.50 -18.06
CA THR A 474 25.56 -33.20 -18.20
C THR A 474 24.77 -33.08 -19.50
N SER A 475 25.31 -33.60 -20.60
CA SER A 475 24.65 -33.60 -21.91
C SER A 475 23.38 -34.44 -21.92
N MET A 476 23.37 -35.58 -21.21
CA MET A 476 22.18 -36.42 -21.10
C MET A 476 21.10 -35.73 -20.28
N LEU A 477 21.43 -35.21 -19.09
CA LEU A 477 20.42 -34.57 -18.23
C LEU A 477 19.85 -33.30 -18.87
N LYS A 478 20.69 -32.48 -19.53
CA LYS A 478 20.22 -31.31 -20.32
C LYS A 478 19.19 -31.72 -21.38
N ARG A 479 19.46 -32.80 -22.12
CA ARG A 479 18.53 -33.31 -23.14
C ARG A 479 17.22 -33.81 -22.54
N VAL A 480 17.30 -34.61 -21.47
CA VAL A 480 16.13 -35.18 -20.78
C VAL A 480 15.24 -34.07 -20.22
N ILE A 481 15.83 -33.03 -19.63
CA ILE A 481 15.08 -31.87 -19.11
C ILE A 481 14.43 -31.08 -20.25
N ALA A 482 15.13 -30.87 -21.37
CA ALA A 482 14.55 -30.20 -22.54
C ALA A 482 13.35 -30.96 -23.12
N GLU A 483 13.47 -32.29 -23.30
CA GLU A 483 12.37 -33.15 -23.75
C GLU A 483 11.19 -33.14 -22.76
N LEU A 484 11.47 -33.15 -21.46
CA LEU A 484 10.45 -33.06 -20.41
C LEU A 484 9.69 -31.74 -20.50
N THR A 485 10.40 -30.62 -20.67
CA THR A 485 9.78 -29.28 -20.80
C THR A 485 8.82 -29.24 -21.97
N GLU A 486 9.22 -29.71 -23.16
CA GLU A 486 8.37 -29.72 -24.35
C GLU A 486 7.09 -30.56 -24.15
N GLN A 487 7.19 -31.73 -23.51
CA GLN A 487 6.02 -32.57 -23.22
C GLN A 487 5.08 -31.95 -22.16
N ILE A 488 5.64 -31.24 -21.18
CA ILE A 488 4.85 -30.51 -20.18
C ILE A 488 4.11 -29.34 -20.84
N GLU A 489 4.75 -28.59 -21.72
CA GLU A 489 4.12 -27.48 -22.45
C GLU A 489 2.94 -27.96 -23.30
N ALA A 490 3.13 -29.06 -24.05
CA ALA A 490 2.05 -29.68 -24.82
C ALA A 490 0.88 -30.12 -23.92
N TYR A 491 1.18 -30.68 -22.74
CA TYR A 491 0.16 -31.02 -21.75
C TYR A 491 -0.60 -29.78 -21.22
N ARG A 492 0.11 -28.68 -20.92
CA ARG A 492 -0.52 -27.42 -20.46
C ARG A 492 -1.46 -26.84 -21.51
N LEU A 493 -1.00 -26.76 -22.76
CA LEU A 493 -1.79 -26.25 -23.88
C LEU A 493 -3.08 -27.06 -24.07
N SER A 494 -2.99 -28.38 -24.15
CA SER A 494 -4.16 -29.25 -24.32
C SER A 494 -5.17 -29.15 -23.17
N LYS A 495 -4.69 -28.99 -21.93
CA LYS A 495 -5.57 -28.79 -20.75
C LYS A 495 -6.25 -27.42 -20.77
N ILE A 496 -5.54 -26.35 -21.13
CA ILE A 496 -6.11 -25.01 -21.23
C ILE A 496 -7.20 -24.96 -22.31
N GLU A 497 -6.99 -25.62 -23.46
CA GLU A 497 -8.01 -25.71 -24.51
C GLU A 497 -9.27 -26.45 -24.03
N SER A 498 -9.11 -27.59 -23.34
CA SER A 498 -10.24 -28.33 -22.76
C SER A 498 -11.04 -27.54 -21.72
N LEU A 499 -10.40 -26.60 -21.01
CA LEU A 499 -11.05 -25.72 -20.03
C LEU A 499 -11.77 -24.52 -20.69
N LYS A 500 -11.29 -24.06 -21.85
CA LYS A 500 -11.94 -22.97 -22.61
C LYS A 500 -13.30 -23.38 -23.15
N GLU A 501 -13.47 -24.65 -23.55
CA GLU A 501 -14.75 -25.19 -24.01
C GLU A 501 -15.81 -25.27 -22.89
N GLN A 502 -15.40 -25.25 -21.62
CA GLN A 502 -16.30 -25.41 -20.47
C GLN A 502 -16.79 -24.09 -19.84
N LYS A 503 -16.48 -22.91 -20.41
CA LYS A 503 -17.05 -21.65 -19.90
C LYS A 503 -18.57 -21.66 -20.07
N PRO A 504 -19.36 -21.50 -18.99
CA PRO A 504 -20.82 -21.46 -19.11
C PRO A 504 -21.22 -20.25 -19.95
N GLN A 505 -21.83 -20.49 -21.11
CA GLN A 505 -22.43 -19.43 -21.91
C GLN A 505 -23.47 -18.68 -21.06
N ALA A 506 -23.46 -17.35 -21.15
CA ALA A 506 -24.47 -16.51 -20.54
C ALA A 506 -25.86 -17.03 -20.93
N ARG A 507 -26.67 -17.42 -19.94
CA ARG A 507 -28.03 -17.92 -20.20
C ARG A 507 -28.84 -16.82 -20.85
N GLN A 508 -29.11 -16.96 -22.15
CA GLN A 508 -30.02 -16.07 -22.85
C GLN A 508 -31.46 -16.37 -22.40
N LEU A 509 -32.20 -15.32 -22.04
CA LEU A 509 -33.63 -15.43 -21.79
C LEU A 509 -34.32 -15.85 -23.10
N SER A 510 -35.03 -16.98 -23.08
CA SER A 510 -35.91 -17.36 -24.20
C SER A 510 -36.88 -16.21 -24.51
N GLU A 511 -37.25 -16.01 -25.79
CA GLU A 511 -38.20 -14.95 -26.18
C GLU A 511 -39.49 -14.96 -25.37
N GLN A 512 -39.99 -16.14 -25.01
CA GLN A 512 -41.21 -16.27 -24.20
C GLN A 512 -41.03 -15.68 -22.79
N ARG A 513 -39.88 -15.94 -22.15
CA ARG A 513 -39.55 -15.36 -20.84
C ARG A 513 -39.35 -13.85 -20.94
N TYR A 514 -38.70 -13.38 -21.99
CA TYR A 514 -38.53 -11.95 -22.25
C TYR A 514 -39.89 -11.25 -22.41
N LYS A 515 -40.79 -11.80 -23.24
CA LYS A 515 -42.15 -11.28 -23.42
C LYS A 515 -42.96 -11.28 -22.11
N ARG A 516 -42.87 -12.34 -21.30
CA ARG A 516 -43.51 -12.41 -19.98
C ARG A 516 -42.98 -11.33 -19.02
N ALA A 517 -41.66 -11.14 -18.96
CA ALA A 517 -41.04 -10.12 -18.13
C ALA A 517 -41.47 -8.71 -18.54
N ILE A 518 -41.46 -8.41 -19.85
CA ILE A 518 -41.92 -7.12 -20.38
C ILE A 518 -43.41 -6.89 -20.10
N ASN A 519 -44.26 -7.91 -20.26
CA ASN A 519 -45.69 -7.79 -19.97
C ASN A 519 -45.94 -7.55 -18.47
N TYR A 520 -45.16 -8.19 -17.60
CA TYR A 520 -45.22 -7.96 -16.16
C TYR A 520 -44.87 -6.51 -15.82
N LEU A 521 -43.75 -5.99 -16.36
CA LEU A 521 -43.28 -4.62 -16.14
C LEU A 521 -44.25 -3.55 -16.66
N LYS A 522 -44.98 -3.82 -17.75
CA LYS A 522 -45.91 -2.86 -18.38
C LYS A 522 -47.31 -2.82 -17.74
N ALA A 523 -47.67 -3.82 -16.94
CA ALA A 523 -49.00 -3.88 -16.35
C ALA A 523 -49.16 -2.85 -15.18
N PRO A 524 -50.39 -2.38 -14.92
CA PRO A 524 -50.65 -1.37 -13.90
C PRO A 524 -50.30 -1.87 -12.48
N LYS A 525 -50.09 -0.94 -11.54
CA LYS A 525 -49.74 -1.24 -10.13
C LYS A 525 -48.50 -2.12 -9.99
N LEU A 526 -47.45 -1.79 -10.75
CA LEU A 526 -46.20 -2.56 -10.76
C LEU A 526 -45.58 -2.70 -9.36
N MET A 527 -45.48 -1.60 -8.60
CA MET A 527 -44.87 -1.61 -7.27
C MET A 527 -45.62 -2.51 -6.28
N GLU A 528 -46.95 -2.46 -6.26
CA GLU A 528 -47.78 -3.32 -5.41
C GLU A 528 -47.62 -4.80 -5.77
N ARG A 529 -47.56 -5.12 -7.07
CA ARG A 529 -47.39 -6.50 -7.54
C ARG A 529 -45.98 -7.03 -7.27
N THR A 530 -44.96 -6.21 -7.48
CA THR A 530 -43.57 -6.54 -7.15
C THR A 530 -43.42 -6.81 -5.65
N ASN A 531 -43.99 -5.95 -4.80
CA ASN A 531 -43.97 -6.17 -3.35
C ASN A 531 -44.73 -7.43 -2.93
N SER A 532 -45.88 -7.72 -3.55
CA SER A 532 -46.62 -8.95 -3.29
C SER A 532 -45.84 -10.20 -3.69
N ASP A 533 -45.16 -10.17 -4.84
CA ASP A 533 -44.35 -11.28 -5.32
C ASP A 533 -43.08 -11.47 -4.47
N ILE A 534 -42.45 -10.38 -3.99
CA ILE A 534 -41.36 -10.43 -3.00
C ILE A 534 -41.86 -11.02 -1.66
N GLY A 535 -43.07 -10.67 -1.21
CA GLY A 535 -43.66 -11.27 -0.02
C GLY A 535 -43.87 -12.79 -0.18
N ARG A 536 -44.23 -13.26 -1.39
CA ARG A 536 -44.34 -14.69 -1.69
C ARG A 536 -43.01 -15.43 -1.71
N THR A 537 -41.88 -14.75 -1.90
CA THR A 537 -40.55 -15.38 -1.80
C THR A 537 -40.08 -15.56 -0.36
N GLY A 538 -40.86 -15.11 0.63
CA GLY A 538 -40.53 -15.26 2.05
C GLY A 538 -39.59 -14.18 2.60
N MET A 539 -39.42 -13.05 1.88
CA MET A 539 -38.76 -11.86 2.41
C MET A 539 -39.72 -11.11 3.34
N ILE A 540 -39.32 -10.89 4.60
CA ILE A 540 -40.07 -10.13 5.61
C ILE A 540 -39.23 -8.88 5.97
N GLY A 541 -39.78 -7.69 5.75
CA GLY A 541 -39.18 -6.39 6.09
C GLY A 541 -40.25 -5.34 6.42
N GLU A 542 -39.89 -4.26 7.12
CA GLU A 542 -40.84 -3.25 7.63
C GLU A 542 -41.66 -2.58 6.52
N GLU A 543 -42.99 -2.71 6.60
CA GLU A 543 -43.94 -2.23 5.58
C GLU A 543 -44.10 -0.68 5.53
N ASN A 544 -43.50 0.05 6.48
CA ASN A 544 -43.94 1.42 6.82
C ASN A 544 -43.00 2.57 6.43
N ASN A 545 -41.92 2.37 5.67
CA ASN A 545 -41.01 3.47 5.28
C ASN A 545 -40.83 3.61 3.76
N PRO A 546 -41.61 4.47 3.08
CA PRO A 546 -41.68 4.54 1.61
C PRO A 546 -40.40 4.92 0.83
N PRO A 547 -39.43 5.73 1.31
CA PRO A 547 -38.34 6.17 0.44
C PRO A 547 -37.10 5.24 0.41
N PHE A 548 -37.03 4.20 1.25
CA PHE A 548 -35.86 3.30 1.35
C PHE A 548 -36.03 1.93 0.67
N ASN A 549 -37.18 1.66 0.03
CA ASN A 549 -37.41 0.41 -0.69
C ASN A 549 -36.79 0.43 -2.10
N VAL A 550 -35.45 0.40 -2.16
CA VAL A 550 -34.74 -0.19 -3.31
C VAL A 550 -34.26 -1.57 -2.85
N PRO A 551 -35.03 -2.64 -3.05
CA PRO A 551 -34.54 -3.98 -2.75
C PRO A 551 -33.33 -4.25 -3.64
N GLY A 552 -32.16 -4.38 -3.02
CA GLY A 552 -31.00 -4.99 -3.65
C GLY A 552 -31.32 -6.46 -3.89
N ILE A 553 -31.90 -6.77 -5.05
CA ILE A 553 -32.22 -8.14 -5.43
C ILE A 553 -30.92 -8.82 -5.89
N LEU A 554 -30.28 -9.57 -5.00
CA LEU A 554 -29.28 -10.58 -5.35
C LEU A 554 -30.01 -11.84 -5.80
N HIS A 555 -30.14 -12.03 -7.12
CA HIS A 555 -30.61 -13.30 -7.68
C HIS A 555 -29.45 -14.27 -7.83
N GLN A 556 -29.48 -15.39 -7.12
CA GLN A 556 -28.80 -16.61 -7.56
C GLN A 556 -29.70 -17.33 -8.57
N GLY A 557 -29.11 -17.77 -9.68
CA GLY A 557 -29.83 -18.30 -10.83
C GLY A 557 -30.71 -19.51 -10.52
N SER A 558 -31.95 -19.47 -11.00
CA SER A 558 -32.83 -20.62 -11.33
C SER A 558 -32.90 -21.79 -10.31
N GLY A 559 -32.92 -21.52 -9.01
CA GLY A 559 -33.36 -22.52 -8.03
C GLY A 559 -34.88 -22.55 -7.91
N GLU A 560 -35.47 -23.72 -7.67
CA GLU A 560 -36.90 -23.88 -7.39
C GLU A 560 -37.29 -23.51 -5.94
N GLN A 561 -36.32 -23.16 -5.08
CA GLN A 561 -36.57 -22.75 -3.70
C GLN A 561 -36.00 -21.35 -3.42
N PRO A 562 -36.76 -20.45 -2.76
CA PRO A 562 -36.26 -19.15 -2.34
C PRO A 562 -35.33 -19.26 -1.12
N LEU A 563 -34.21 -18.54 -1.15
CA LEU A 563 -33.32 -18.34 0.00
C LEU A 563 -33.95 -17.34 0.97
N HIS A 564 -33.94 -17.66 2.27
CA HIS A 564 -34.29 -16.72 3.32
C HIS A 564 -33.28 -15.56 3.34
N ILE A 565 -33.78 -14.32 3.27
CA ILE A 565 -32.98 -13.10 3.43
C ILE A 565 -33.49 -12.40 4.70
N ILE A 566 -32.58 -12.14 5.64
CA ILE A 566 -32.82 -11.31 6.82
C ILE A 566 -32.17 -9.96 6.54
N SER A 567 -32.97 -8.89 6.52
CA SER A 567 -32.46 -7.53 6.61
C SER A 567 -32.32 -7.19 8.10
N LEU A 568 -31.14 -6.71 8.51
CA LEU A 568 -30.97 -6.02 9.79
C LEU A 568 -31.38 -4.55 9.67
#